data_AF-A0A975K402-F1
#
_entry.id   AF-A0A975K402-F1
#
_cell.length_a   1.000
_cell.length_b   1.000
_cell.length_c   1.000
_cell.angle_alpha   90.00
_cell.angle_beta   90.00
_cell.angle_gamma   90.00
#
_symmetry.space_group_name_H-M   'P 1'
#
loop_
_entity.id
_entity.type
_entity.pdbx_description
1 polymer ?
#
loop_
_entity_poly.entity_id
_entity_poly.type
_entity_poly.pdbx_seq_one_letter_code
_entity_poly.pdbx_strand_id
1 'polypeptide(L)'
;MTRPAIPRGHIPTGWLIGILATWLGLSQLLLWRFLNVMPVWAYPLGLLLLGALVWGLIRTTARLPAPEQTGPAPGALLICFAVALLLLILGGEGRFFYSNIDWQVRDAVLRDMAVNPWPFVYTARAVPDVLRAPIGMFFVPALAWKAAGPRAADIALLLQNAALLSILLALGSQLFAHRWQKAAALLILIFFSGPDIVGQYSIWGTVNDRIEIWSGLQYSSNITLAFWVPQHALAGWIAALLFLLWRARRIPLGAFLALLPLTALWSPFGLLGGLPFAALAAFQDLRSRRIVPSDIAIPALATLLVIPTLLYLAAAGDDVGIRFYPIPWIRYAFFEAVEVLPLLVPVLVWAIRQRADIALLLVVAACLVLMPFVQIGWSLDFMMRASIPALTILALLVIHRLFQPGMAPAKLWLVIILLLGSATGIIQIRRALINEPSPRGACTFFKAWDQSFAKFPKGSYLAPLPDMPSWLRPETPARASANEPEKCWPGKWMQTR
;
A
#
# COMPACT_ATOMS: atom_id res chain seq x y z
N MET A 1 22.34 -2.39 -37.16
CA MET A 1 22.02 -1.35 -36.16
C MET A 1 22.23 -1.92 -34.77
N THR A 2 23.32 -1.54 -34.11
CA THR A 2 23.62 -1.94 -32.73
C THR A 2 22.60 -1.28 -31.80
N ARG A 3 21.85 -2.08 -31.03
CA ARG A 3 20.95 -1.54 -30.00
C ARG A 3 21.80 -0.72 -29.02
N PRO A 4 21.43 0.54 -28.70
CA PRO A 4 22.17 1.30 -27.71
C PRO A 4 22.25 0.50 -26.40
N ALA A 5 23.46 0.30 -25.91
CA ALA A 5 23.68 -0.41 -24.66
C ALA A 5 23.19 0.43 -23.48
N ILE A 6 22.71 -0.22 -22.42
CA ILE A 6 22.37 0.45 -21.16
C ILE A 6 23.64 1.15 -20.65
N PRO A 7 23.58 2.44 -20.23
CA PRO A 7 24.73 3.13 -19.68
C PRO A 7 25.34 2.33 -18.54
N ARG A 8 26.66 2.14 -18.54
CA ARG A 8 27.38 1.46 -17.44
C ARG A 8 27.01 2.12 -16.10
N GLY A 9 26.76 1.31 -15.08
CA GLY A 9 26.45 1.78 -13.72
C GLY A 9 24.97 2.07 -13.41
N HIS A 10 24.02 1.65 -14.26
CA HIS A 10 22.59 1.73 -13.97
C HIS A 10 21.97 0.34 -13.84
N ILE A 11 21.00 0.21 -12.94
CA ILE A 11 20.23 -1.03 -12.76
C ILE A 11 19.04 -0.97 -13.71
N PRO A 12 18.83 -1.97 -14.60
CA PRO A 12 17.71 -1.93 -15.52
C PRO A 12 16.37 -2.00 -14.80
N THR A 13 15.37 -1.24 -15.27
CA THR A 13 14.03 -1.18 -14.67
C THR A 13 13.41 -2.57 -14.50
N GLY A 14 13.60 -3.45 -15.48
CA GLY A 14 13.07 -4.82 -15.46
C GLY A 14 13.54 -5.64 -14.25
N TRP A 15 14.77 -5.44 -13.77
CA TRP A 15 15.28 -6.15 -12.59
C TRP A 15 14.60 -5.69 -11.31
N LEU A 16 14.36 -4.39 -11.15
CA LEU A 16 13.64 -3.87 -10.00
C LEU A 16 12.18 -4.34 -9.98
N ILE A 17 11.52 -4.35 -11.15
CA ILE A 17 10.18 -4.95 -11.30
C ILE A 17 10.20 -6.44 -10.97
N GLY A 18 11.23 -7.16 -11.43
CA GLY A 18 11.43 -8.57 -11.11
C GLY A 18 11.58 -8.82 -9.61
N ILE A 19 12.37 -7.99 -8.89
CA ILE A 19 12.53 -8.08 -7.44
C ILE A 19 11.20 -7.84 -6.71
N LEU A 20 10.43 -6.82 -7.11
CA LEU A 20 9.10 -6.58 -6.56
C LEU A 20 8.16 -7.77 -6.79
N ALA A 21 8.14 -8.32 -8.00
CA ALA A 21 7.32 -9.48 -8.35
C ALA A 21 7.74 -10.74 -7.59
N THR A 22 9.04 -10.98 -7.42
CA THR A 22 9.57 -12.07 -6.58
C THR A 22 9.08 -11.92 -5.15
N TRP A 23 9.19 -10.72 -4.56
CA TRP A 23 8.79 -10.49 -3.17
C TRP A 23 7.30 -10.73 -2.95
N LEU A 24 6.45 -10.09 -3.77
CA LEU A 24 5.00 -10.23 -3.70
C LEU A 24 4.56 -11.66 -4.04
N GLY A 25 5.20 -12.30 -5.02
CA GLY A 25 4.93 -13.68 -5.43
C GLY A 25 5.29 -14.71 -4.36
N LEU A 26 6.45 -14.56 -3.71
CA LEU A 26 6.83 -15.41 -2.57
C LEU A 26 5.84 -15.30 -1.42
N SER A 27 5.28 -14.11 -1.16
CA SER A 27 4.23 -13.97 -0.14
C SER A 27 2.97 -14.81 -0.46
N GLN A 28 2.64 -15.03 -1.75
CA GLN A 28 1.54 -15.91 -2.15
C GLN A 28 1.85 -17.38 -1.83
N LEU A 29 3.07 -17.82 -2.16
CA LEU A 29 3.51 -19.19 -1.85
C LEU A 29 3.61 -19.44 -0.34
N LEU A 30 3.96 -18.43 0.43
CA LEU A 30 3.96 -18.50 1.90
C LEU A 30 2.54 -18.62 2.46
N LEU A 31 1.54 -18.00 1.82
CA LEU A 31 0.14 -18.25 2.19
C LEU A 31 -0.27 -19.71 1.96
N TRP A 32 0.17 -20.33 0.86
CA TRP A 32 -0.10 -21.74 0.60
C TRP A 32 0.45 -22.63 1.72
N ARG A 33 1.68 -22.32 2.18
CA ARG A 33 2.30 -23.01 3.32
C ARG A 33 1.62 -22.70 4.65
N PHE A 34 1.19 -21.46 4.84
CA PHE A 34 0.52 -20.99 6.05
C PHE A 34 -0.78 -21.72 6.30
N LEU A 35 -1.58 -21.92 5.24
CA LEU A 35 -2.83 -22.67 5.32
C LEU A 35 -2.61 -24.19 5.20
N ASN A 36 -1.45 -24.63 4.72
CA ASN A 36 -1.10 -26.02 4.42
C ASN A 36 -2.14 -26.70 3.50
N VAL A 37 -2.59 -25.96 2.49
CA VAL A 37 -3.66 -26.36 1.56
C VAL A 37 -3.13 -26.97 0.26
N MET A 38 -1.81 -26.82 0.02
CA MET A 38 -1.17 -27.28 -1.20
C MET A 38 -0.33 -28.53 -0.93
N PRO A 39 -0.45 -29.58 -1.77
CA PRO A 39 0.40 -30.75 -1.66
C PRO A 39 1.86 -30.37 -1.95
N VAL A 40 2.81 -31.17 -1.46
CA VAL A 40 4.25 -30.86 -1.53
C VAL A 40 4.73 -30.59 -2.97
N TRP A 41 4.15 -31.25 -3.98
CA TRP A 41 4.50 -31.05 -5.39
C TRP A 41 4.05 -29.70 -5.96
N ALA A 42 3.08 -29.01 -5.34
CA ALA A 42 2.58 -27.74 -5.83
C ALA A 42 3.54 -26.57 -5.54
N TYR A 43 4.39 -26.68 -4.52
CA TYR A 43 5.40 -25.66 -4.21
C TYR A 43 6.48 -25.50 -5.30
N PRO A 44 7.14 -26.57 -5.81
CA PRO A 44 8.06 -26.42 -6.92
C PRO A 44 7.35 -25.92 -8.18
N LEU A 45 6.10 -26.32 -8.44
CA LEU A 45 5.31 -25.75 -9.54
C LEU A 45 5.06 -24.25 -9.34
N GLY A 46 4.66 -23.82 -8.14
CA GLY A 46 4.48 -22.41 -7.80
C GLY A 46 5.76 -21.59 -7.95
N LEU A 47 6.91 -22.14 -7.56
CA LEU A 47 8.22 -21.52 -7.76
C LEU A 47 8.59 -21.44 -9.25
N LEU A 48 8.27 -22.46 -10.05
CA LEU A 48 8.45 -22.43 -11.50
C LEU A 48 7.56 -21.37 -12.15
N LEU A 49 6.29 -21.27 -11.77
CA LEU A 49 5.37 -20.24 -12.25
C LEU A 49 5.86 -18.83 -11.88
N LEU A 50 6.33 -18.64 -10.64
CA LEU A 50 6.93 -17.38 -10.22
C LEU A 50 8.21 -17.06 -11.00
N GLY A 51 9.07 -18.05 -11.24
CA GLY A 51 10.28 -17.90 -12.05
C GLY A 51 9.95 -17.50 -13.49
N ALA A 52 8.96 -18.15 -14.12
CA ALA A 52 8.49 -17.80 -15.46
C ALA A 52 7.89 -16.39 -15.52
N LEU A 53 7.15 -15.99 -14.48
CA LEU A 53 6.58 -14.64 -14.34
C LEU A 53 7.69 -13.59 -14.26
N VAL A 54 8.65 -13.76 -13.34
CA VAL A 54 9.78 -12.83 -13.14
C VAL A 54 10.63 -12.74 -14.40
N TRP A 55 10.95 -13.87 -15.03
CA TRP A 55 11.67 -13.90 -16.29
C TRP A 55 10.90 -13.19 -17.40
N GLY A 56 9.60 -13.42 -17.50
CA GLY A 56 8.71 -12.75 -18.46
C GLY A 56 8.76 -11.23 -18.29
N LEU A 57 8.60 -10.74 -17.06
CA LEU A 57 8.65 -9.32 -16.70
C LEU A 57 9.99 -8.67 -17.06
N ILE A 58 11.10 -9.32 -16.70
CA ILE A 58 12.45 -8.82 -17.02
C ILE A 58 12.63 -8.79 -18.53
N ARG A 59 12.27 -9.86 -19.23
CA ARG A 59 12.48 -10.00 -20.67
C ARG A 59 11.63 -9.00 -21.46
N THR A 60 10.36 -8.79 -21.12
CA THR A 60 9.51 -7.83 -21.83
C THR A 60 9.96 -6.40 -21.58
N THR A 61 10.39 -6.08 -20.36
CA THR A 61 10.95 -4.76 -20.07
C THR A 61 12.28 -4.55 -20.80
N ALA A 62 13.11 -5.58 -20.93
CA ALA A 62 14.37 -5.55 -21.68
C ALA A 62 14.21 -5.45 -23.21
N ARG A 63 12.97 -5.51 -23.72
CA ARG A 63 12.67 -5.26 -25.15
C ARG A 63 12.40 -3.79 -25.45
N LEU A 64 12.19 -2.97 -24.42
CA LEU A 64 12.02 -1.53 -24.60
C LEU A 64 13.33 -0.89 -25.08
N PRO A 65 13.27 0.22 -25.83
CA PRO A 65 14.44 1.02 -26.18
C PRO A 65 15.32 1.33 -24.96
N ALA A 66 16.64 1.41 -25.18
CA ALA A 66 17.63 1.66 -24.13
C ALA A 66 17.30 2.81 -23.15
N PRO A 67 16.87 4.01 -23.58
CA PRO A 67 16.52 5.08 -22.63
C PRO A 67 15.32 4.74 -21.74
N GLU A 68 14.39 3.92 -22.23
CA GLU A 68 13.18 3.53 -21.51
C GLU A 68 13.42 2.40 -20.50
N GLN A 69 14.26 1.42 -20.84
CA GLN A 69 14.62 0.32 -19.94
C GLN A 69 15.73 0.67 -18.92
N THR A 70 16.41 1.81 -19.10
CA THR A 70 17.43 2.29 -18.15
C THR A 70 16.75 2.70 -16.86
N GLY A 71 17.12 2.06 -15.75
CA GLY A 71 16.60 2.36 -14.43
C GLY A 71 17.56 3.23 -13.61
N PRO A 72 17.39 3.31 -12.28
CA PRO A 72 18.18 4.17 -11.42
C PRO A 72 19.62 3.69 -11.24
N ALA A 73 20.51 4.63 -10.91
CA ALA A 73 21.85 4.31 -10.45
C ALA A 73 21.80 3.68 -9.04
N PRO A 74 22.73 2.77 -8.69
CA PRO A 74 22.81 2.18 -7.34
C PRO A 74 22.87 3.23 -6.21
N GLY A 75 23.57 4.35 -6.44
CA GLY A 75 23.60 5.46 -5.47
C GLY A 75 22.23 6.06 -5.18
N ALA A 76 21.33 6.11 -6.18
CA ALA A 76 19.96 6.57 -5.97
C ALA A 76 19.14 5.58 -5.11
N LEU A 77 19.33 4.27 -5.28
CA LEU A 77 18.73 3.26 -4.41
C LEU A 77 19.23 3.36 -2.97
N LEU A 78 20.52 3.62 -2.76
CA LEU A 78 21.08 3.79 -1.41
C LEU A 78 20.47 5.02 -0.70
N ILE A 79 20.35 6.15 -1.42
CA ILE A 79 19.69 7.35 -0.88
C ILE A 79 18.21 7.05 -0.57
N CYS A 80 17.49 6.42 -1.50
CA CYS A 80 16.09 6.05 -1.30
C CYS A 80 15.92 5.07 -0.14
N PHE A 81 16.87 4.15 0.06
CA PHE A 81 16.87 3.23 1.19
C PHE A 81 17.11 3.94 2.51
N ALA A 82 18.07 4.87 2.59
CA ALA A 82 18.29 5.66 3.79
C ALA A 82 17.06 6.49 4.17
N VAL A 83 16.41 7.11 3.19
CA VAL A 83 15.17 7.88 3.38
C VAL A 83 14.01 6.98 3.81
N ALA A 84 13.80 5.85 3.14
CA ALA A 84 12.77 4.89 3.48
C ALA A 84 12.97 4.30 4.90
N LEU A 85 14.22 3.96 5.24
CA LEU A 85 14.60 3.45 6.55
C LEU A 85 14.29 4.48 7.65
N LEU A 86 14.71 5.73 7.46
CA LEU A 86 14.43 6.81 8.41
C LEU A 86 12.92 7.02 8.59
N LEU A 87 12.17 7.07 7.49
CA LEU A 87 10.72 7.25 7.53
C LEU A 87 10.04 6.13 8.31
N LEU A 88 10.38 4.87 8.05
CA LEU A 88 9.74 3.73 8.70
C LEU A 88 10.19 3.55 10.17
N ILE A 89 11.44 3.90 10.50
CA ILE A 89 11.91 4.01 11.88
C ILE A 89 11.05 5.03 12.64
N LEU A 90 10.79 6.20 12.06
CA LEU A 90 9.91 7.21 12.66
C LEU A 90 8.45 6.73 12.74
N GLY A 91 8.02 5.84 11.84
CA GLY A 91 6.72 5.15 11.92
C GLY A 91 6.62 4.11 13.05
N GLY A 92 7.72 3.87 13.78
CA GLY A 92 7.80 2.92 14.87
C GLY A 92 8.20 1.50 14.45
N GLU A 93 8.46 1.25 13.16
CA GLU A 93 9.02 -0.03 12.72
C GLU A 93 10.40 -0.26 13.36
N GLY A 94 10.69 -1.50 13.73
CA GLY A 94 11.87 -1.81 14.53
C GLY A 94 11.77 -1.38 16.00
N ARG A 95 10.64 -0.84 16.47
CA ARG A 95 10.39 -0.42 17.87
C ARG A 95 11.39 0.61 18.42
N PHE A 96 11.94 1.44 17.55
CA PHE A 96 12.85 2.53 17.95
C PHE A 96 12.08 3.79 18.38
N PHE A 97 10.90 4.01 17.81
CA PHE A 97 10.01 5.13 18.11
C PHE A 97 8.57 4.63 18.36
N TYR A 98 7.70 5.56 18.72
CA TYR A 98 6.29 5.28 18.92
C TYR A 98 5.61 4.80 17.62
N SER A 99 4.82 3.74 17.73
CA SER A 99 3.94 3.22 16.69
C SER A 99 2.47 3.39 17.09
N ASN A 100 1.63 3.64 16.08
CA ASN A 100 0.23 4.02 16.27
C ASN A 100 -0.65 2.88 16.78
N ILE A 101 -1.83 3.23 17.32
CA ILE A 101 -2.74 2.26 17.98
C ILE A 101 -3.06 1.03 17.12
N ASP A 102 -3.17 1.16 15.80
CA ASP A 102 -3.42 0.02 14.92
C ASP A 102 -2.33 -1.07 14.98
N TRP A 103 -1.09 -0.68 15.32
CA TRP A 103 0.01 -1.63 15.49
C TRP A 103 -0.21 -2.55 16.69
N GLN A 104 -1.06 -2.21 17.66
CA GLN A 104 -1.42 -3.10 18.77
C GLN A 104 -2.05 -4.41 18.27
N VAL A 105 -2.93 -4.31 17.26
CA VAL A 105 -3.57 -5.48 16.63
C VAL A 105 -2.61 -6.15 15.64
N ARG A 106 -1.88 -5.37 14.83
CA ARG A 106 -0.96 -5.94 13.82
C ARG A 106 0.22 -6.67 14.44
N ASP A 107 0.73 -6.19 15.56
CA ASP A 107 1.75 -6.89 16.34
C ASP A 107 1.21 -8.19 16.92
N ALA A 108 -0.03 -8.21 17.40
CA ALA A 108 -0.67 -9.43 17.88
C ALA A 108 -0.86 -10.46 16.74
N VAL A 109 -1.26 -10.01 15.54
CA VAL A 109 -1.30 -10.85 14.33
C VAL A 109 0.07 -11.42 14.01
N LEU A 110 1.11 -10.59 13.96
CA LEU A 110 2.48 -11.03 13.69
C LEU A 110 2.97 -12.04 14.75
N ARG A 111 2.70 -11.78 16.03
CA ARG A 111 3.02 -12.69 17.14
C ARG A 111 2.32 -14.02 16.97
N ASP A 112 1.02 -14.02 16.68
CA ASP A 112 0.25 -15.27 16.57
C ASP A 112 0.71 -16.10 15.37
N MET A 113 1.06 -15.44 14.25
CA MET A 113 1.73 -16.10 13.13
C MET A 113 3.10 -16.65 13.53
N ALA A 114 3.86 -15.95 14.37
CA ALA A 114 5.19 -16.39 14.80
C ALA A 114 5.17 -17.55 15.80
N VAL A 115 4.30 -17.52 16.80
CA VAL A 115 4.30 -18.46 17.93
C VAL A 115 3.58 -19.76 17.59
N ASN A 116 2.47 -19.70 16.83
CA ASN A 116 1.69 -20.89 16.53
C ASN A 116 2.27 -21.67 15.34
N PRO A 117 2.23 -23.02 15.36
CA PRO A 117 2.53 -23.84 14.18
C PRO A 117 1.58 -23.51 13.02
N TRP A 118 2.07 -23.57 11.77
CA TRP A 118 1.23 -23.33 10.60
C TRP A 118 0.73 -24.66 10.01
N PRO A 119 -0.59 -24.83 9.78
CA PRO A 119 -1.67 -23.87 9.97
C PRO A 119 -2.20 -23.83 11.42
N PHE A 120 -2.86 -22.73 11.81
CA PHE A 120 -3.56 -22.64 13.10
C PHE A 120 -4.93 -21.98 12.99
N VAL A 121 -5.76 -22.20 14.00
CA VAL A 121 -7.06 -21.55 14.21
C VAL A 121 -7.16 -20.98 15.63
N TYR A 122 -7.93 -19.92 15.78
CA TYR A 122 -8.33 -19.42 17.08
C TYR A 122 -9.54 -20.19 17.60
N THR A 123 -9.52 -20.53 18.87
CA THR A 123 -10.63 -21.25 19.54
C THR A 123 -11.25 -20.41 20.66
N ALA A 124 -11.16 -19.09 20.55
CA ALA A 124 -11.74 -18.16 21.52
C ALA A 124 -13.28 -18.08 21.44
N ARG A 125 -13.87 -18.51 20.31
CA ARG A 125 -15.32 -18.66 20.11
C ARG A 125 -15.69 -20.14 19.98
N ALA A 126 -16.99 -20.43 20.06
CA ALA A 126 -17.51 -21.79 19.90
C ALA A 126 -17.18 -22.39 18.52
N VAL A 127 -17.24 -21.56 17.47
CA VAL A 127 -16.78 -21.93 16.12
C VAL A 127 -15.33 -21.46 15.97
N PRO A 128 -14.38 -22.34 15.61
CA PRO A 128 -13.00 -21.95 15.38
C PRO A 128 -12.86 -20.95 14.23
N ASP A 129 -11.94 -20.00 14.37
CA ASP A 129 -11.69 -18.95 13.40
C ASP A 129 -10.32 -19.08 12.74
N VAL A 130 -10.28 -18.91 11.42
CA VAL A 130 -9.05 -18.74 10.66
C VAL A 130 -8.70 -17.26 10.60
N LEU A 131 -7.42 -16.92 10.77
CA LEU A 131 -6.93 -15.59 10.46
C LEU A 131 -7.15 -15.33 8.96
N ARG A 132 -8.08 -14.42 8.64
CA ARG A 132 -8.46 -14.01 7.28
C ARG A 132 -8.27 -12.50 7.11
N ALA A 133 -7.01 -12.08 7.02
CA ALA A 133 -6.59 -10.69 6.86
C ALA A 133 -5.55 -10.55 5.74
N PRO A 134 -5.28 -9.33 5.22
CA PRO A 134 -4.16 -9.08 4.32
C PRO A 134 -2.82 -9.18 5.07
N ILE A 135 -2.33 -10.40 5.23
CA ILE A 135 -1.17 -10.75 6.06
C ILE A 135 0.16 -10.82 5.30
N GLY A 136 0.19 -10.41 4.02
CA GLY A 136 1.34 -10.56 3.14
C GLY A 136 2.65 -9.96 3.70
N MET A 137 2.54 -8.81 4.36
CA MET A 137 3.68 -8.11 4.97
C MET A 137 4.29 -8.88 6.16
N PHE A 138 3.53 -9.75 6.82
CA PHE A 138 3.93 -10.39 8.09
C PHE A 138 4.62 -11.74 7.91
N PHE A 139 4.62 -12.35 6.72
CA PHE A 139 5.20 -13.68 6.53
C PHE A 139 6.71 -13.74 6.82
N VAL A 140 7.50 -12.86 6.21
CA VAL A 140 8.96 -12.85 6.43
C VAL A 140 9.31 -12.47 7.88
N PRO A 141 8.69 -11.44 8.49
CA PRO A 141 8.88 -11.17 9.92
C PRO A 141 8.48 -12.35 10.84
N ALA A 142 7.39 -13.06 10.53
CA ALA A 142 6.97 -14.21 11.34
C ALA A 142 7.97 -15.38 11.24
N LEU A 143 8.52 -15.64 10.06
CA LEU A 143 9.60 -16.63 9.88
C LEU A 143 10.88 -16.20 10.60
N ALA A 144 11.25 -14.92 10.54
CA ALA A 144 12.38 -14.38 11.28
C ALA A 144 12.19 -14.53 12.80
N TRP A 145 10.96 -14.34 13.30
CA TRP A 145 10.63 -14.62 14.69
C TRP A 145 10.84 -16.09 15.03
N LYS A 146 10.28 -17.01 14.23
CA LYS A 146 10.43 -18.46 14.45
C LYS A 146 11.90 -18.90 14.49
N ALA A 147 12.75 -18.27 13.68
CA ALA A 147 14.17 -18.62 13.58
C ALA A 147 15.05 -17.99 14.67
N ALA A 148 14.83 -16.72 15.00
CA ALA A 148 15.76 -15.92 15.81
C ALA A 148 15.08 -15.04 16.88
N GLY A 149 13.79 -15.24 17.12
CA GLY A 149 13.03 -14.56 18.17
C GLY A 149 12.45 -13.20 17.75
N PRO A 150 11.69 -12.56 18.65
CA PRO A 150 10.86 -11.39 18.34
C PRO A 150 11.63 -10.18 17.82
N ARG A 151 12.88 -9.97 18.28
CA ARG A 151 13.69 -8.84 17.82
C ARG A 151 14.04 -8.99 16.33
N ALA A 152 14.29 -10.22 15.86
CA ALA A 152 14.54 -10.48 14.46
C ALA A 152 13.31 -10.16 13.60
N ALA A 153 12.10 -10.40 14.10
CA ALA A 153 10.84 -10.01 13.45
C ALA A 153 10.73 -8.50 13.25
N ASP A 154 10.97 -7.74 14.33
CA ASP A 154 10.89 -6.27 14.32
C ASP A 154 11.87 -5.65 13.29
N ILE A 155 13.09 -6.20 13.20
CA ILE A 155 14.11 -5.74 12.25
C ILE A 155 13.83 -6.24 10.83
N ALA A 156 13.36 -7.48 10.66
CA ALA A 156 13.00 -8.01 9.35
C ALA A 156 11.87 -7.21 8.70
N LEU A 157 10.86 -6.82 9.49
CA LEU A 157 9.77 -5.95 9.03
C LEU A 157 10.30 -4.61 8.51
N LEU A 158 11.14 -3.94 9.31
CA LEU A 158 11.75 -2.66 8.96
C LEU A 158 12.58 -2.75 7.68
N LEU A 159 13.49 -3.72 7.60
CA LEU A 159 14.39 -3.86 6.45
C LEU A 159 13.63 -4.26 5.18
N GLN A 160 12.64 -5.14 5.28
CA GLN A 160 11.75 -5.50 4.18
C GLN A 160 11.03 -4.28 3.64
N ASN A 161 10.31 -3.55 4.50
CA ASN A 161 9.47 -2.44 4.06
C ASN A 161 10.33 -1.29 3.53
N ALA A 162 11.49 -1.02 4.15
CA ALA A 162 12.46 -0.04 3.66
C ALA A 162 13.02 -0.42 2.28
N ALA A 163 13.32 -1.70 2.04
CA ALA A 163 13.79 -2.18 0.74
C ALA A 163 12.71 -2.03 -0.35
N LEU A 164 11.46 -2.40 -0.06
CA LEU A 164 10.35 -2.24 -1.01
C LEU A 164 10.10 -0.76 -1.33
N LEU A 165 10.01 0.09 -0.30
CA LEU A 165 9.82 1.53 -0.49
C LEU A 165 10.99 2.16 -1.23
N SER A 166 12.24 1.73 -0.97
CA SER A 166 13.42 2.19 -1.71
C SER A 166 13.30 1.91 -3.21
N ILE A 167 12.87 0.69 -3.58
CA ILE A 167 12.66 0.33 -4.99
C ILE A 167 11.61 1.26 -5.62
N LEU A 168 10.49 1.50 -4.92
CA LEU A 168 9.43 2.39 -5.40
C LEU A 168 9.90 3.83 -5.58
N LEU A 169 10.59 4.40 -4.60
CA LEU A 169 11.13 5.76 -4.68
C LEU A 169 12.17 5.88 -5.80
N ALA A 170 13.06 4.89 -5.94
CA ALA A 170 14.08 4.89 -6.98
C ALA A 170 13.48 4.73 -8.39
N LEU A 171 12.45 3.90 -8.54
CA LEU A 171 11.66 3.81 -9.78
C LEU A 171 10.91 5.12 -10.07
N GLY A 172 10.24 5.70 -9.08
CA GLY A 172 9.54 6.98 -9.20
C GLY A 172 10.48 8.13 -9.56
N SER A 173 11.74 8.11 -9.11
CA SER A 173 12.75 9.09 -9.49
C SER A 173 13.01 9.17 -11.00
N GLN A 174 12.68 8.11 -11.77
CA GLN A 174 12.83 8.07 -13.22
C GLN A 174 11.80 8.94 -13.96
N LEU A 175 10.76 9.40 -13.27
CA LEU A 175 9.76 10.33 -13.82
C LEU A 175 10.28 11.77 -13.92
N PHE A 176 11.46 12.06 -13.35
CA PHE A 176 12.06 13.39 -13.32
C PHE A 176 13.45 13.40 -13.97
N ALA A 177 13.73 14.41 -14.78
CA ALA A 177 14.97 14.48 -15.54
C ALA A 177 16.14 15.00 -14.69
N HIS A 178 15.95 16.11 -13.98
CA HIS A 178 17.03 16.80 -13.29
C HIS A 178 17.20 16.36 -11.83
N ARG A 179 18.45 16.35 -11.33
CA ARG A 179 18.78 15.98 -9.94
C ARG A 179 18.00 16.79 -8.88
N TRP A 180 17.85 18.09 -9.10
CA TRP A 180 17.11 18.95 -8.18
C TRP A 180 15.60 18.66 -8.21
N GLN A 181 15.04 18.31 -9.38
CA GLN A 181 13.64 17.90 -9.52
C GLN A 181 13.39 16.59 -8.79
N LYS A 182 14.33 15.62 -8.88
CA LYS A 182 14.24 14.35 -8.13
C LYS A 182 14.21 14.60 -6.62
N ALA A 183 15.11 15.46 -6.11
CA ALA A 183 15.16 15.80 -4.69
C ALA A 183 13.90 16.54 -4.22
N ALA A 184 13.45 17.56 -4.99
CA ALA A 184 12.24 18.31 -4.68
C ALA A 184 10.98 17.41 -4.76
N ALA A 185 10.88 16.55 -5.78
CA ALA A 185 9.78 15.60 -5.91
C ALA A 185 9.74 14.61 -4.75
N LEU A 186 10.90 14.08 -4.32
CA LEU A 186 10.99 13.19 -3.17
C LEU A 186 10.50 13.89 -1.90
N LEU A 187 10.96 15.12 -1.64
CA LEU A 187 10.54 15.90 -0.47
C LEU A 187 9.03 16.18 -0.50
N ILE A 188 8.52 16.71 -1.62
CA ILE A 188 7.10 17.04 -1.75
C ILE A 188 6.25 15.78 -1.63
N LEU A 189 6.66 14.66 -2.24
CA LEU A 189 5.93 13.40 -2.17
C LEU A 189 5.85 12.88 -0.74
N ILE A 190 6.96 12.90 0.02
CA ILE A 190 6.95 12.45 1.43
C ILE A 190 5.98 13.31 2.25
N PHE A 191 6.05 14.63 2.14
CA PHE A 191 5.20 15.56 2.89
C PHE A 191 3.83 15.83 2.25
N PHE A 192 3.47 15.10 1.19
CA PHE A 192 2.21 15.31 0.50
C PHE A 192 1.03 14.94 1.39
N SER A 193 0.15 15.90 1.60
CA SER A 193 -1.14 15.78 2.28
C SER A 193 -2.12 16.76 1.66
N GLY A 194 -3.41 16.53 1.87
CA GLY A 194 -4.38 17.61 1.75
C GLY A 194 -4.26 18.59 2.93
N PRO A 195 -4.87 19.78 2.84
CA PRO A 195 -4.76 20.83 3.85
C PRO A 195 -5.65 20.55 5.07
N ASP A 196 -5.49 19.39 5.71
CA ASP A 196 -6.31 18.93 6.83
C ASP A 196 -6.35 19.94 7.99
N ILE A 197 -5.27 20.72 8.16
CA ILE A 197 -5.18 21.76 9.18
C ILE A 197 -6.26 22.84 9.01
N VAL A 198 -6.62 23.16 7.76
CA VAL A 198 -7.68 24.11 7.43
C VAL A 198 -9.03 23.51 7.79
N GLY A 199 -9.27 22.26 7.40
CA GLY A 199 -10.52 21.55 7.70
C GLY A 199 -10.73 21.40 9.21
N GLN A 200 -9.70 20.96 9.94
CA GLN A 200 -9.79 20.75 11.38
C GLN A 200 -10.01 22.06 12.14
N TYR A 201 -9.25 23.11 11.81
CA TYR A 201 -9.44 24.41 12.46
C TYR A 201 -10.82 25.00 12.17
N SER A 202 -11.33 24.83 10.94
CA SER A 202 -12.64 25.37 10.54
C SER A 202 -13.82 24.70 11.26
N ILE A 203 -13.75 23.39 11.53
CA ILE A 203 -14.82 22.67 12.24
C ILE A 203 -14.66 22.74 13.76
N TRP A 204 -13.45 22.58 14.27
CA TRP A 204 -13.21 22.33 15.70
C TRP A 204 -12.53 23.50 16.42
N GLY A 205 -12.12 24.55 15.71
CA GLY A 205 -11.41 25.71 16.26
C GLY A 205 -10.01 25.41 16.84
N THR A 206 -9.56 24.16 16.74
CA THR A 206 -8.32 23.64 17.36
C THR A 206 -7.68 22.59 16.46
N VAL A 207 -6.39 22.31 16.67
CA VAL A 207 -5.65 21.28 15.94
C VAL A 207 -5.20 20.19 16.92
N ASN A 208 -5.40 18.92 16.57
CA ASN A 208 -5.03 17.76 17.39
C ASN A 208 -4.30 16.67 16.57
N ASP A 209 -3.87 15.62 17.26
CA ASP A 209 -3.06 14.55 16.66
C ASP A 209 -3.81 13.65 15.64
N ARG A 210 -5.15 13.77 15.55
CA ARG A 210 -6.02 13.11 14.57
C ARG A 210 -6.54 14.08 13.51
N ILE A 211 -5.63 14.93 13.03
CA ILE A 211 -5.92 16.02 12.08
C ILE A 211 -6.72 15.58 10.86
N GLU A 212 -6.45 14.41 10.29
CA GLU A 212 -7.02 13.97 9.00
C GLU A 212 -8.48 13.46 9.05
N ILE A 213 -9.05 13.25 10.24
CA ILE A 213 -10.43 12.70 10.39
C ILE A 213 -11.42 13.83 10.78
N TRP A 214 -11.08 15.06 10.45
CA TRP A 214 -11.79 16.25 10.91
C TRP A 214 -13.27 16.31 10.50
N SER A 215 -13.65 15.67 9.40
CA SER A 215 -15.03 15.58 8.89
C SER A 215 -15.69 14.21 9.13
N GLY A 216 -14.99 13.27 9.77
CA GLY A 216 -15.35 11.85 9.76
C GLY A 216 -15.06 11.13 8.43
N LEU A 217 -14.62 11.86 7.39
CA LEU A 217 -14.00 11.33 6.16
C LEU A 217 -12.48 11.52 6.25
N GLN A 218 -11.70 10.76 5.47
CA GLN A 218 -10.24 10.83 5.53
C GLN A 218 -9.56 10.48 4.19
N TYR A 219 -8.71 11.39 3.73
CA TYR A 219 -7.64 11.11 2.76
C TYR A 219 -6.30 11.21 3.47
N SER A 220 -5.64 10.06 3.66
CA SER A 220 -4.42 10.01 4.45
C SER A 220 -3.22 10.60 3.68
N SER A 221 -2.42 11.40 4.37
CA SER A 221 -1.10 11.85 3.91
C SER A 221 -0.14 10.68 3.71
N ASN A 222 0.92 10.88 2.92
CA ASN A 222 1.91 9.82 2.69
C ASN A 222 2.65 9.41 3.98
N ILE A 223 2.90 10.33 4.91
CA ILE A 223 3.47 10.00 6.23
C ILE A 223 2.49 9.21 7.08
N THR A 224 1.21 9.61 7.14
CA THR A 224 0.19 8.81 7.84
C THR A 224 0.12 7.41 7.25
N LEU A 225 0.08 7.28 5.93
CA LEU A 225 0.05 5.97 5.27
C LEU A 225 1.26 5.11 5.67
N ALA A 226 2.47 5.67 5.66
CA ALA A 226 3.68 4.96 6.09
C ALA A 226 3.63 4.55 7.56
N PHE A 227 3.12 5.40 8.46
CA PHE A 227 3.18 5.19 9.91
C PHE A 227 2.06 4.31 10.43
N TRP A 228 0.90 4.33 9.78
CA TRP A 228 -0.30 3.64 10.25
C TRP A 228 -0.55 2.35 9.48
N VAL A 229 -0.29 2.31 8.17
CA VAL A 229 -0.74 1.23 7.30
C VAL A 229 0.24 0.94 6.15
N PRO A 230 1.53 0.66 6.44
CA PRO A 230 2.56 0.51 5.41
C PRO A 230 2.22 -0.55 4.34
N GLN A 231 1.52 -1.63 4.70
CA GLN A 231 1.08 -2.65 3.74
C GLN A 231 0.09 -2.10 2.70
N HIS A 232 -0.84 -1.23 3.12
CA HIS A 232 -1.79 -0.59 2.22
C HIS A 232 -1.12 0.51 1.40
N ALA A 233 -0.22 1.27 2.04
CA ALA A 233 0.57 2.31 1.40
C ALA A 233 1.42 1.75 0.25
N LEU A 234 2.23 0.73 0.51
CA LEU A 234 3.09 0.08 -0.48
C LEU A 234 2.27 -0.45 -1.66
N ALA A 235 1.17 -1.15 -1.42
CA ALA A 235 0.32 -1.66 -2.48
C ALA A 235 -0.29 -0.55 -3.35
N GLY A 236 -0.78 0.53 -2.74
CA GLY A 236 -1.32 1.67 -3.46
C GLY A 236 -0.26 2.45 -4.25
N TRP A 237 0.92 2.66 -3.66
CA TRP A 237 2.06 3.29 -4.33
C TRP A 237 2.60 2.45 -5.48
N ILE A 238 2.63 1.12 -5.35
CA ILE A 238 2.94 0.19 -6.46
C ILE A 238 1.97 0.46 -7.62
N ALA A 239 0.66 0.45 -7.37
CA ALA A 239 -0.33 0.66 -8.43
C ALA A 239 -0.15 2.02 -9.14
N ALA A 240 0.01 3.11 -8.37
CA ALA A 240 0.21 4.44 -8.92
C ALA A 240 1.50 4.58 -9.74
N LEU A 241 2.63 4.13 -9.18
CA LEU A 241 3.93 4.29 -9.81
C LEU A 241 4.06 3.41 -11.05
N LEU A 242 3.55 2.18 -11.03
CA LEU A 242 3.55 1.33 -12.22
C LEU A 242 2.68 1.93 -13.33
N PHE A 243 1.51 2.48 -13.01
CA PHE A 243 0.69 3.20 -13.98
C PHE A 243 1.46 4.37 -14.62
N LEU A 244 2.13 5.19 -13.82
CA LEU A 244 2.91 6.32 -14.31
C LEU A 244 4.15 5.91 -15.10
N LEU A 245 4.82 4.80 -14.72
CA LEU A 245 5.94 4.23 -15.48
C LEU A 245 5.48 3.66 -16.82
N TRP A 246 4.33 2.99 -16.87
CA TRP A 246 3.73 2.52 -18.13
C TRP A 246 3.43 3.72 -19.04
N ARG A 247 2.82 4.77 -18.48
CA ARG A 247 2.52 6.02 -19.20
C ARG A 247 3.79 6.70 -19.72
N ALA A 248 4.88 6.66 -18.95
CA ALA A 248 6.20 7.14 -19.33
C ALA A 248 6.99 6.16 -20.24
N ARG A 249 6.35 5.07 -20.71
CA ARG A 249 6.94 4.01 -21.53
C ARG A 249 8.13 3.27 -20.90
N ARG A 250 8.30 3.37 -19.58
CA ARG A 250 9.40 2.72 -18.84
C ARG A 250 9.14 1.24 -18.53
N ILE A 251 7.88 0.82 -18.58
CA ILE A 251 7.46 -0.58 -18.44
C ILE A 251 6.36 -0.92 -19.45
N PRO A 252 6.25 -2.19 -19.90
CA PRO A 252 5.15 -2.62 -20.74
C PRO A 252 3.83 -2.75 -19.95
N LEU A 253 2.69 -2.74 -20.65
CA LEU A 253 1.36 -2.91 -20.05
C LEU A 253 1.27 -4.20 -19.24
N GLY A 254 1.75 -5.32 -19.81
CA GLY A 254 1.77 -6.61 -19.12
C GLY A 254 2.50 -6.59 -17.78
N ALA A 255 3.54 -5.78 -17.63
CA ALA A 255 4.24 -5.66 -16.35
C ALA A 255 3.39 -4.93 -15.30
N PHE A 256 2.74 -3.83 -15.68
CA PHE A 256 1.81 -3.14 -14.80
C PHE A 256 0.66 -4.05 -14.36
N LEU A 257 -0.02 -4.68 -15.32
CA LEU A 257 -1.18 -5.54 -15.06
C LEU A 257 -0.82 -6.78 -14.23
N ALA A 258 0.39 -7.34 -14.39
CA ALA A 258 0.80 -8.53 -13.66
C ALA A 258 1.14 -8.27 -12.19
N LEU A 259 1.66 -7.09 -11.83
CA LEU A 259 2.01 -6.81 -10.44
C LEU A 259 0.79 -6.48 -9.57
N LEU A 260 -0.29 -5.94 -10.15
CA LEU A 260 -1.50 -5.59 -9.40
C LEU A 260 -2.09 -6.76 -8.59
N PRO A 261 -2.43 -7.93 -9.17
CA PRO A 261 -3.01 -9.02 -8.41
C PRO A 261 -2.06 -9.51 -7.30
N LEU A 262 -0.74 -9.47 -7.50
CA LEU A 262 0.24 -9.87 -6.48
C LEU A 262 0.16 -8.99 -5.21
N THR A 263 -0.41 -7.79 -5.28
CA THR A 263 -0.61 -6.93 -4.11
C THR A 263 -1.82 -7.32 -3.25
N ALA A 264 -2.70 -8.22 -3.70
CA ALA A 264 -3.95 -8.56 -3.01
C ALA A 264 -3.74 -8.99 -1.56
N LEU A 265 -2.73 -9.84 -1.31
CA LEU A 265 -2.41 -10.36 0.03
C LEU A 265 -1.85 -9.29 0.97
N TRP A 266 -1.32 -8.20 0.43
CA TRP A 266 -0.85 -7.04 1.20
C TRP A 266 -1.96 -6.03 1.43
N SER A 267 -2.83 -5.84 0.43
CA SER A 267 -3.90 -4.86 0.47
C SER A 267 -4.94 -5.12 -0.62
N PRO A 268 -6.08 -5.75 -0.32
CA PRO A 268 -7.17 -5.87 -1.29
C PRO A 268 -7.67 -4.49 -1.74
N PHE A 269 -7.70 -3.51 -0.83
CA PHE A 269 -8.07 -2.14 -1.19
C PHE A 269 -7.07 -1.44 -2.12
N GLY A 270 -5.77 -1.71 -1.96
CA GLY A 270 -4.73 -1.17 -2.85
C GLY A 270 -4.87 -1.73 -4.27
N LEU A 271 -5.16 -3.03 -4.38
CA LEU A 271 -5.54 -3.66 -5.65
C LEU A 271 -6.78 -2.98 -6.26
N LEU A 272 -7.87 -2.88 -5.51
CA LEU A 272 -9.12 -2.26 -5.97
C LEU A 272 -8.92 -0.80 -6.42
N GLY A 273 -8.13 -0.04 -5.67
CA GLY A 273 -7.75 1.33 -6.03
C GLY A 273 -6.93 1.45 -7.31
N GLY A 274 -6.17 0.40 -7.65
CA GLY A 274 -5.40 0.32 -8.89
C GLY A 274 -6.22 -0.04 -10.13
N LEU A 275 -7.39 -0.69 -9.97
CA LEU A 275 -8.20 -1.17 -11.08
C LEU A 275 -8.69 -0.08 -12.05
N PRO A 276 -9.14 1.12 -11.61
CA PRO A 276 -9.51 2.19 -12.52
C PRO A 276 -8.36 2.61 -13.46
N PHE A 277 -7.13 2.61 -12.94
CA PHE A 277 -5.94 2.96 -13.72
C PHE A 277 -5.49 1.81 -14.63
N ALA A 278 -5.66 0.56 -14.19
CA ALA A 278 -5.48 -0.62 -15.04
C ALA A 278 -6.44 -0.61 -16.24
N ALA A 279 -7.73 -0.31 -15.99
CA ALA A 279 -8.75 -0.19 -17.02
C ALA A 279 -8.43 0.94 -18.00
N LEU A 280 -8.03 2.12 -17.50
CA LEU A 280 -7.61 3.23 -18.34
C LEU A 280 -6.40 2.86 -19.22
N ALA A 281 -5.39 2.22 -18.64
CA ALA A 281 -4.19 1.81 -19.37
C ALA A 281 -4.51 0.78 -20.47
N ALA A 282 -5.27 -0.26 -20.12
CA ALA A 282 -5.70 -1.29 -21.06
C ALA A 282 -6.56 -0.71 -22.20
N PHE A 283 -7.49 0.19 -21.88
CA PHE A 283 -8.32 0.87 -22.87
C PHE A 283 -7.50 1.73 -23.84
N GLN A 284 -6.52 2.49 -23.32
CA GLN A 284 -5.66 3.34 -24.14
C GLN A 284 -4.78 2.53 -25.08
N ASP A 285 -4.19 1.42 -24.61
CA ASP A 285 -3.39 0.53 -25.45
C ASP A 285 -4.24 -0.28 -26.44
N LEU A 286 -5.45 -0.70 -26.06
CA LEU A 286 -6.42 -1.34 -26.95
C LEU A 286 -6.83 -0.40 -28.09
N ARG A 287 -7.27 0.81 -27.75
CA ARG A 287 -7.66 1.85 -28.73
C ARG A 287 -6.53 2.19 -29.68
N SER A 288 -5.29 2.17 -29.17
CA SER A 288 -4.10 2.47 -29.96
C SER A 288 -3.51 1.25 -30.67
N ARG A 289 -4.15 0.07 -30.58
CA ARG A 289 -3.68 -1.21 -31.14
C ARG A 289 -2.24 -1.57 -30.74
N ARG A 290 -1.88 -1.33 -29.48
CA ARG A 290 -0.55 -1.60 -28.91
C ARG A 290 -0.45 -2.87 -28.07
N ILE A 291 -1.57 -3.56 -27.85
CA ILE A 291 -1.61 -4.80 -27.07
C ILE A 291 -0.82 -5.88 -27.78
N VAL A 292 0.11 -6.50 -27.06
CA VAL A 292 0.88 -7.66 -27.50
C VAL A 292 0.51 -8.90 -26.66
N PRO A 293 0.79 -10.14 -27.12
CA PRO A 293 0.42 -11.35 -26.38
C PRO A 293 0.98 -11.42 -24.95
N SER A 294 2.15 -10.81 -24.70
CA SER A 294 2.73 -10.75 -23.35
C SER A 294 1.92 -9.86 -22.39
N ASP A 295 1.13 -8.92 -22.89
CA ASP A 295 0.23 -8.10 -22.08
C ASP A 295 -0.96 -8.90 -21.54
N ILE A 296 -1.17 -10.12 -22.04
CA ILE A 296 -2.20 -11.06 -21.60
C ILE A 296 -1.57 -12.22 -20.83
N ALA A 297 -0.53 -12.84 -21.40
CA ALA A 297 0.08 -14.04 -20.82
C ALA A 297 0.74 -13.78 -19.46
N ILE A 298 1.44 -12.65 -19.28
CA ILE A 298 2.14 -12.33 -18.03
C ILE A 298 1.14 -12.04 -16.90
N PRO A 299 0.10 -11.19 -17.09
CA PRO A 299 -0.93 -11.00 -16.07
C PRO A 299 -1.75 -12.26 -15.79
N ALA A 300 -2.02 -13.09 -16.79
CA ALA A 300 -2.69 -14.37 -16.59
C ALA A 300 -1.89 -15.30 -15.66
N LEU A 301 -0.57 -15.37 -15.85
CA LEU A 301 0.33 -16.14 -14.99
C LEU A 301 0.35 -15.61 -13.54
N ALA A 302 0.41 -14.29 -13.38
CA ALA A 302 0.32 -13.66 -12.06
C ALA A 302 -1.03 -13.92 -11.39
N THR A 303 -2.13 -13.86 -12.16
CA THR A 303 -3.48 -14.14 -11.66
C THR A 303 -3.60 -15.58 -11.20
N LEU A 304 -3.11 -16.54 -11.99
CA LEU A 304 -3.11 -17.97 -11.64
C LEU A 304 -2.40 -18.23 -10.30
N LEU A 305 -1.26 -17.58 -10.08
CA LEU A 305 -0.51 -17.67 -8.82
C LEU A 305 -1.30 -17.15 -7.61
N VAL A 306 -2.17 -16.15 -7.81
CA VAL A 306 -2.88 -15.44 -6.73
C VAL A 306 -4.28 -16.00 -6.48
N ILE A 307 -4.79 -16.94 -7.29
CA ILE A 307 -6.14 -17.51 -7.09
C ILE A 307 -6.40 -17.93 -5.63
N PRO A 308 -5.53 -18.74 -4.97
CA PRO A 308 -5.73 -19.12 -3.57
C PRO A 308 -5.84 -17.93 -2.61
N THR A 309 -5.07 -16.87 -2.87
CA THR A 309 -5.10 -15.62 -2.10
C THR A 309 -6.43 -14.89 -2.26
N LEU A 310 -6.95 -14.76 -3.49
CA LEU A 310 -8.21 -14.06 -3.73
C LEU A 310 -9.36 -14.75 -3.01
N LEU A 311 -9.36 -16.08 -3.02
CA LEU A 311 -10.38 -16.89 -2.38
C LEU A 311 -10.24 -16.91 -0.86
N TYR A 312 -9.00 -16.94 -0.35
CA TYR A 312 -8.73 -16.73 1.07
C TYR A 312 -9.27 -15.38 1.54
N LEU A 313 -9.03 -14.29 0.79
CA LEU A 313 -9.55 -12.98 1.14
C LEU A 313 -11.07 -12.86 0.98
N ALA A 314 -11.68 -13.59 0.04
CA ALA A 314 -13.12 -13.60 -0.22
C ALA A 314 -13.92 -14.52 0.73
N ALA A 315 -13.27 -15.41 1.47
CA ALA A 315 -13.93 -16.30 2.43
C ALA A 315 -14.73 -15.51 3.48
N ALA A 316 -15.89 -16.03 3.88
CA ALA A 316 -16.79 -15.38 4.84
C ALA A 316 -17.08 -13.89 4.51
N GLY A 317 -17.26 -13.57 3.22
CA GLY A 317 -17.42 -12.19 2.75
C GLY A 317 -18.63 -11.43 3.31
N ASP A 318 -19.68 -12.16 3.73
CA ASP A 318 -20.92 -11.58 4.26
C ASP A 318 -20.69 -10.77 5.54
N ASP A 319 -19.73 -11.17 6.39
CA ASP A 319 -19.37 -10.47 7.64
C ASP A 319 -18.63 -9.13 7.40
N VAL A 320 -18.08 -8.94 6.20
CA VAL A 320 -17.43 -7.69 5.78
C VAL A 320 -18.43 -6.80 5.05
N GLY A 321 -19.05 -7.32 3.99
CA GLY A 321 -20.07 -6.63 3.20
C GLY A 321 -19.58 -5.39 2.45
N ILE A 322 -20.36 -4.97 1.45
CA ILE A 322 -20.19 -3.70 0.72
C ILE A 322 -21.52 -2.96 0.79
N ARG A 323 -21.50 -1.68 1.18
CA ARG A 323 -22.70 -0.86 1.29
C ARG A 323 -22.44 0.59 0.89
N PHE A 324 -23.51 1.25 0.46
CA PHE A 324 -23.50 2.70 0.27
C PHE A 324 -23.41 3.39 1.64
N TYR A 325 -22.50 4.36 1.76
CA TYR A 325 -22.33 5.15 2.97
C TYR A 325 -22.98 6.53 2.81
N PRO A 326 -24.11 6.80 3.48
CA PRO A 326 -24.78 8.08 3.36
C PRO A 326 -23.98 9.17 4.08
N ILE A 327 -23.49 10.14 3.31
CA ILE A 327 -22.76 11.31 3.83
C ILE A 327 -23.66 12.54 3.70
N PRO A 328 -23.87 13.33 4.77
CA PRO A 328 -24.55 14.62 4.66
C PRO A 328 -23.87 15.52 3.61
N TRP A 329 -24.65 16.04 2.66
CA TRP A 329 -24.13 16.76 1.50
C TRP A 329 -23.22 17.94 1.87
N ILE A 330 -23.58 18.75 2.87
CA ILE A 330 -22.78 19.91 3.30
C ILE A 330 -21.39 19.46 3.79
N ARG A 331 -21.35 18.37 4.57
CA ARG A 331 -20.11 17.80 5.11
C ARG A 331 -19.23 17.26 3.98
N TYR A 332 -19.83 16.54 3.04
CA TYR A 332 -19.16 16.01 1.86
C TYR A 332 -18.59 17.14 0.98
N ALA A 333 -19.42 18.13 0.63
CA ALA A 333 -19.02 19.24 -0.21
C ALA A 333 -17.88 20.06 0.41
N PHE A 334 -17.94 20.30 1.73
CA PHE A 334 -16.87 20.99 2.44
C PHE A 334 -15.57 20.16 2.48
N PHE A 335 -15.66 18.85 2.68
CA PHE A 335 -14.52 17.95 2.61
C PHE A 335 -13.84 17.97 1.23
N GLU A 336 -14.60 17.80 0.14
CA GLU A 336 -14.06 17.85 -1.23
C GLU A 336 -13.46 19.22 -1.56
N ALA A 337 -14.08 20.30 -1.10
CA ALA A 337 -13.62 21.67 -1.30
C ALA A 337 -12.28 21.97 -0.61
N VAL A 338 -11.96 21.26 0.48
CA VAL A 338 -10.70 21.42 1.22
C VAL A 338 -9.66 20.41 0.75
N GLU A 339 -10.00 19.13 0.66
CA GLU A 339 -9.02 18.06 0.43
C GLU A 339 -8.66 17.83 -1.04
N VAL A 340 -9.63 17.98 -1.96
CA VAL A 340 -9.48 17.52 -3.35
C VAL A 340 -9.40 18.68 -4.32
N LEU A 341 -10.39 19.59 -4.31
CA LEU A 341 -10.49 20.67 -5.29
C LEU A 341 -9.26 21.60 -5.32
N PRO A 342 -8.65 22.00 -4.19
CA PRO A 342 -7.51 22.92 -4.20
C PRO A 342 -6.27 22.36 -4.91
N LEU A 343 -6.14 21.02 -4.96
CA LEU A 343 -5.07 20.31 -5.66
C LEU A 343 -5.46 19.95 -7.09
N LEU A 344 -6.69 19.48 -7.30
CA LEU A 344 -7.18 18.97 -8.58
C LEU A 344 -7.44 20.08 -9.61
N VAL A 345 -8.10 21.17 -9.21
CA VAL A 345 -8.55 22.22 -10.14
C VAL A 345 -7.37 22.91 -10.86
N PRO A 346 -6.29 23.33 -10.19
CA PRO A 346 -5.14 23.94 -10.88
C PRO A 346 -4.49 23.02 -11.91
N VAL A 347 -4.43 21.72 -11.63
CA VAL A 347 -3.89 20.70 -12.54
C VAL A 347 -4.83 20.49 -13.72
N LEU A 348 -6.15 20.44 -13.48
CA LEU A 348 -7.16 20.29 -14.51
C LEU A 348 -7.22 21.49 -15.47
N VAL A 349 -7.20 22.72 -14.95
CA VAL A 349 -7.17 23.93 -15.79
C VAL A 349 -5.95 23.93 -16.70
N TRP A 350 -4.78 23.52 -16.18
CA TRP A 350 -3.58 23.39 -16.99
C TRP A 350 -3.72 22.30 -18.05
N ALA A 351 -4.21 21.12 -17.68
CA ALA A 351 -4.45 20.00 -18.59
C ALA A 351 -5.39 20.35 -19.74
N ILE A 352 -6.49 21.07 -19.46
CA ILE A 352 -7.44 21.57 -20.47
C ILE A 352 -6.73 22.54 -21.44
N ARG A 353 -5.97 23.50 -20.92
CA ARG A 353 -5.24 24.47 -21.75
C ARG A 353 -4.23 23.79 -22.68
N GLN A 354 -3.55 22.77 -22.18
CA GLN A 354 -2.56 22.00 -22.95
C GLN A 354 -3.18 20.87 -23.79
N ARG A 355 -4.51 20.67 -23.71
CA ARG A 355 -5.24 19.53 -24.32
C ARG A 355 -4.59 18.18 -24.02
N ALA A 356 -4.05 18.03 -22.81
CA ALA A 356 -3.33 16.85 -22.38
C ALA A 356 -4.01 16.25 -21.14
N ASP A 357 -4.04 14.93 -21.04
CA ASP A 357 -4.30 14.20 -19.79
C ASP A 357 -5.68 14.35 -19.13
N ILE A 358 -6.67 14.86 -19.86
CA ILE A 358 -8.04 15.03 -19.34
C ILE A 358 -8.62 13.69 -18.86
N ALA A 359 -8.47 12.60 -19.63
CA ALA A 359 -8.99 11.30 -19.26
C ALA A 359 -8.40 10.76 -17.93
N LEU A 360 -7.10 10.99 -17.70
CA LEU A 360 -6.45 10.60 -16.45
C LEU A 360 -7.03 11.40 -15.27
N LEU A 361 -7.16 12.71 -15.43
CA LEU A 361 -7.70 13.57 -14.38
C LEU A 361 -9.16 13.27 -14.06
N LEU A 362 -9.96 12.89 -15.07
CA LEU A 362 -11.33 12.44 -14.84
C LEU A 362 -11.38 11.14 -14.03
N VAL A 363 -10.48 10.19 -14.28
CA VAL A 363 -10.39 8.96 -13.47
C VAL A 363 -9.95 9.27 -12.05
N VAL A 364 -8.93 10.13 -11.88
CA VAL A 364 -8.48 10.59 -10.53
C VAL A 364 -9.64 11.27 -9.80
N ALA A 365 -10.33 12.20 -10.46
CA ALA A 365 -11.49 12.90 -9.89
C ALA A 365 -12.61 11.93 -9.52
N ALA A 366 -12.97 11.01 -10.41
CA ALA A 366 -14.01 10.02 -10.15
C ALA A 366 -13.66 9.14 -8.94
N CYS A 367 -12.41 8.68 -8.81
CA CYS A 367 -11.98 7.94 -7.63
C CYS A 367 -12.15 8.76 -6.35
N LEU A 368 -11.64 10.01 -6.32
CA LEU A 368 -11.68 10.85 -5.13
C LEU A 368 -13.08 11.37 -4.80
N VAL A 369 -13.99 11.49 -5.77
CA VAL A 369 -15.36 11.93 -5.53
C VAL A 369 -16.26 10.77 -5.12
N LEU A 370 -16.07 9.58 -5.68
CA LEU A 370 -17.00 8.45 -5.51
C LEU A 370 -16.63 7.50 -4.36
N MET A 371 -15.34 7.31 -4.06
CA MET A 371 -14.89 6.40 -3.00
C MET A 371 -15.46 6.69 -1.60
N PRO A 372 -15.71 7.95 -1.18
CA PRO A 372 -16.30 8.25 0.12
C PRO A 372 -17.68 7.60 0.34
N PHE A 373 -18.44 7.37 -0.74
CA PHE A 373 -19.79 6.79 -0.68
C PHE A 373 -19.80 5.26 -0.60
N VAL A 374 -18.64 4.61 -0.61
CA VAL A 374 -18.53 3.15 -0.56
C VAL A 374 -17.91 2.75 0.78
N GLN A 375 -18.65 1.97 1.54
CA GLN A 375 -18.17 1.35 2.77
C GLN A 375 -17.98 -0.15 2.53
N ILE A 376 -16.78 -0.65 2.79
CA ILE A 376 -16.46 -2.08 2.82
C ILE A 376 -16.00 -2.41 4.23
N GLY A 377 -16.68 -3.34 4.90
CA GLY A 377 -16.49 -3.58 6.33
C GLY A 377 -17.19 -2.54 7.20
N TRP A 378 -16.59 -2.25 8.36
CA TRP A 378 -17.23 -1.48 9.42
C TRP A 378 -16.78 -0.02 9.54
N SER A 379 -15.75 0.37 8.78
CA SER A 379 -15.20 1.73 8.75
C SER A 379 -15.08 2.23 7.31
N LEU A 380 -14.62 3.46 7.12
CA LEU A 380 -14.35 4.06 5.80
C LEU A 380 -12.98 3.64 5.23
N ASP A 381 -12.54 2.42 5.53
CA ASP A 381 -11.26 1.88 5.06
C ASP A 381 -11.16 1.85 3.54
N PHE A 382 -12.28 1.64 2.84
CA PHE A 382 -12.27 1.69 1.38
C PHE A 382 -11.82 3.06 0.87
N MET A 383 -12.43 4.15 1.36
CA MET A 383 -11.99 5.52 1.04
C MET A 383 -10.53 5.74 1.44
N MET A 384 -10.12 5.37 2.65
CA MET A 384 -8.77 5.62 3.15
C MET A 384 -7.68 4.83 2.42
N ARG A 385 -7.99 3.61 1.93
CA ARG A 385 -6.97 2.69 1.38
C ARG A 385 -7.06 2.53 -0.14
N ALA A 386 -8.26 2.53 -0.73
CA ALA A 386 -8.43 2.43 -2.18
C ALA A 386 -8.13 3.77 -2.90
N SER A 387 -8.16 4.90 -2.20
CA SER A 387 -7.79 6.21 -2.78
C SER A 387 -6.28 6.42 -2.95
N ILE A 388 -5.44 5.61 -2.28
CA ILE A 388 -3.98 5.78 -2.27
C ILE A 388 -3.40 5.92 -3.68
N PRO A 389 -3.79 5.10 -4.69
CA PRO A 389 -3.27 5.26 -6.04
C PRO A 389 -3.65 6.60 -6.68
N ALA A 390 -4.92 7.03 -6.51
CA ALA A 390 -5.42 8.29 -7.07
C ALA A 390 -4.74 9.50 -6.43
N LEU A 391 -4.58 9.50 -5.10
CA LEU A 391 -3.87 10.55 -4.36
C LEU A 391 -2.40 10.62 -4.78
N THR A 392 -1.73 9.47 -4.94
CA THR A 392 -0.32 9.42 -5.35
C THR A 392 -0.12 9.92 -6.79
N ILE A 393 -1.04 9.58 -7.70
CA ILE A 393 -1.03 10.10 -9.06
C ILE A 393 -1.27 11.61 -9.05
N LEU A 394 -2.26 12.10 -8.29
CA LEU A 394 -2.51 13.53 -8.13
C LEU A 394 -1.28 14.26 -7.59
N ALA A 395 -0.62 13.70 -6.57
CA ALA A 395 0.61 14.25 -6.00
C ALA A 395 1.70 14.42 -7.06
N LEU A 396 1.94 13.38 -7.87
CA LEU A 396 2.97 13.42 -8.91
C LEU A 396 2.60 14.34 -10.08
N LEU A 397 1.31 14.50 -10.40
CA LEU A 397 0.84 15.48 -11.37
C LEU A 397 1.00 16.92 -10.85
N VAL A 398 0.72 17.17 -9.57
CA VAL A 398 0.98 18.46 -8.91
C VAL A 398 2.47 18.78 -8.95
N ILE A 399 3.34 17.83 -8.55
CA ILE A 399 4.80 18.00 -8.59
C ILE A 399 5.27 18.29 -10.02
N HIS A 400 4.80 17.52 -11.01
CA HIS A 400 5.13 17.76 -12.40
C HIS A 400 4.71 19.17 -12.84
N ARG A 401 3.50 19.61 -12.43
CA ARG A 401 2.99 20.95 -12.75
C ARG A 401 3.85 22.07 -12.19
N LEU A 402 4.39 21.92 -10.98
CA LEU A 402 5.28 22.90 -10.36
C LEU A 402 6.55 23.13 -11.19
N PHE A 403 7.06 22.10 -11.86
CA PHE A 403 8.28 22.18 -12.66
C PHE A 403 8.07 22.71 -14.09
N GLN A 404 6.84 22.73 -14.60
CA GLN A 404 6.53 23.23 -15.96
C GLN A 404 6.42 24.75 -16.00
N PRO A 405 6.88 25.46 -17.04
CA PRO A 405 6.77 26.93 -17.12
C PRO A 405 5.31 27.42 -17.12
N GLY A 406 5.10 28.70 -16.79
CA GLY A 406 3.79 29.40 -16.87
C GLY A 406 2.83 29.21 -15.68
N MET A 407 1.78 30.04 -15.64
CA MET A 407 0.75 30.19 -14.59
C MET A 407 1.30 30.34 -13.16
N ALA A 408 2.07 31.40 -12.92
CA ALA A 408 2.60 31.71 -11.59
C ALA A 408 1.54 31.71 -10.46
N PRO A 409 0.31 32.24 -10.65
CA PRO A 409 -0.71 32.20 -9.60
C PRO A 409 -1.12 30.79 -9.19
N ALA A 410 -1.31 29.89 -10.16
CA ALA A 410 -1.67 28.50 -9.89
C ALA A 410 -0.54 27.73 -9.17
N LYS A 411 0.72 28.04 -9.52
CA LYS A 411 1.87 27.46 -8.83
C LYS A 411 1.98 27.95 -7.39
N LEU A 412 1.85 29.25 -7.18
CA LEU A 412 1.88 29.85 -5.84
C LEU A 412 0.77 29.23 -4.98
N TRP A 413 -0.44 29.10 -5.53
CA TRP A 413 -1.54 28.42 -4.86
C TRP A 413 -1.20 26.99 -4.47
N LEU A 414 -0.69 26.17 -5.40
CA LEU A 414 -0.27 24.80 -5.10
C LEU A 414 0.81 24.74 -4.03
N VAL A 415 1.79 25.65 -4.04
CA VAL A 415 2.82 25.74 -3.00
C VAL A 415 2.20 26.05 -1.63
N ILE A 416 1.26 27.00 -1.56
CA ILE A 416 0.56 27.33 -0.32
C ILE A 416 -0.20 26.11 0.21
N ILE A 417 -0.97 25.43 -0.64
CA ILE A 417 -1.73 24.24 -0.25
C ILE A 417 -0.80 23.11 0.21
N LEU A 418 0.32 22.88 -0.48
CA LEU A 418 1.30 21.87 -0.07
C LEU A 418 1.96 22.21 1.28
N LEU A 419 2.25 23.48 1.55
CA LEU A 419 2.77 23.92 2.85
C LEU A 419 1.76 23.69 3.97
N LEU A 420 0.49 24.05 3.74
CA LEU A 420 -0.59 23.79 4.68
C LEU A 420 -0.77 22.29 4.94
N GLY A 421 -0.77 21.47 3.88
CA GLY A 421 -0.88 20.02 4.01
C GLY A 421 0.31 19.38 4.71
N SER A 422 1.53 19.91 4.54
CA SER A 422 2.71 19.36 5.20
C SER A 422 2.61 19.34 6.74
N ALA A 423 1.75 20.20 7.31
CA ALA A 423 1.48 20.23 8.75
C ALA A 423 1.00 18.87 9.26
N THR A 424 0.18 18.15 8.49
CA THR A 424 -0.30 16.80 8.84
C THR A 424 0.87 15.86 9.09
N GLY A 425 1.79 15.76 8.14
CA GLY A 425 2.98 14.92 8.26
C GLY A 425 3.90 15.32 9.41
N ILE A 426 4.07 16.64 9.63
CA ILE A 426 4.85 17.17 10.76
C ILE A 426 4.24 16.76 12.11
N ILE A 427 2.91 16.80 12.25
CA ILE A 427 2.20 16.37 13.46
C ILE A 427 2.40 14.86 13.69
N GLN A 428 2.36 14.04 12.63
CA GLN A 428 2.65 12.59 12.76
C GLN A 428 4.09 12.34 13.25
N ILE A 429 5.08 13.06 12.70
CA ILE A 429 6.50 12.97 13.14
C ILE A 429 6.63 13.44 14.59
N ARG A 430 6.02 14.57 14.96
CA ARG A 430 6.00 15.07 16.33
C ARG A 430 5.46 14.01 17.29
N ARG A 431 4.35 13.34 16.93
CA ARG A 431 3.78 12.27 17.75
C ARG A 431 4.74 11.08 17.92
N ALA A 432 5.46 10.71 16.86
CA ALA A 432 6.46 9.64 16.94
C ALA A 432 7.62 9.96 17.89
N LEU A 433 8.00 11.24 17.99
CA LEU A 433 9.14 11.70 18.78
C LEU A 433 8.80 11.99 20.26
N ILE A 434 7.58 12.45 20.54
CA ILE A 434 7.17 12.83 21.92
C ILE A 434 6.73 11.62 22.74
N ASN A 435 6.15 10.61 22.10
CA ASN A 435 5.65 9.43 22.78
C ASN A 435 6.76 8.39 22.96
N GLU A 436 6.61 7.57 24.00
CA GLU A 436 7.55 6.48 24.27
C GLU A 436 7.59 5.46 23.12
N PRO A 437 8.77 4.85 22.86
CA PRO A 437 8.88 3.75 21.91
C PRO A 437 7.87 2.64 22.21
N SER A 438 7.23 2.10 21.17
CA SER A 438 6.15 1.15 21.39
C SER A 438 6.63 -0.14 22.06
N PRO A 439 5.96 -0.55 23.16
CA PRO A 439 6.30 -1.77 23.85
C PRO A 439 5.96 -2.99 23.00
N ARG A 440 6.53 -4.15 23.33
CA ARG A 440 6.17 -5.40 22.66
C ARG A 440 4.84 -5.94 23.18
N GLY A 441 3.94 -6.28 22.25
CA GLY A 441 2.69 -6.96 22.54
C GLY A 441 2.90 -8.42 22.97
N ALA A 442 2.16 -8.87 23.97
CA ALA A 442 2.20 -10.22 24.53
C ALA A 442 0.89 -11.00 24.39
N CYS A 443 -0.23 -10.32 24.12
CA CYS A 443 -1.55 -10.92 23.92
C CYS A 443 -1.72 -11.56 22.54
N THR A 444 -2.71 -12.44 22.42
CA THR A 444 -3.21 -12.85 21.10
C THR A 444 -4.00 -11.73 20.44
N PHE A 445 -4.30 -11.92 19.16
CA PHE A 445 -5.18 -11.06 18.37
C PHE A 445 -6.51 -10.78 19.08
N PHE A 446 -7.14 -11.80 19.68
CA PHE A 446 -8.46 -11.65 20.29
C PHE A 446 -8.43 -10.61 21.43
N LYS A 447 -7.53 -10.80 22.38
CA LYS A 447 -7.43 -9.89 23.53
C LYS A 447 -6.89 -8.51 23.14
N ALA A 448 -5.92 -8.42 22.23
CA ALA A 448 -5.44 -7.14 21.73
C ALA A 448 -6.56 -6.36 21.01
N TRP A 449 -7.39 -7.04 20.24
CA TRP A 449 -8.56 -6.43 19.59
C TRP A 449 -9.58 -5.95 20.61
N ASP A 450 -9.94 -6.76 21.60
CA ASP A 450 -10.91 -6.36 22.62
C ASP A 450 -10.42 -5.19 23.48
N GLN A 451 -9.11 -5.12 23.74
CA GLN A 451 -8.55 -4.00 24.47
C GLN A 451 -8.60 -2.68 23.67
N SER A 452 -8.43 -2.72 22.35
CA SER A 452 -8.18 -1.51 21.54
C SER A 452 -9.30 -1.15 20.57
N PHE A 453 -10.08 -2.12 20.16
CA PHE A 453 -11.07 -2.01 19.09
C PHE A 453 -12.36 -2.79 19.41
N ALA A 454 -12.71 -3.02 20.69
CA ALA A 454 -13.93 -3.74 21.11
C ALA A 454 -15.24 -3.22 20.48
N LYS A 455 -15.27 -1.94 20.06
CA LYS A 455 -16.42 -1.34 19.37
C LYS A 455 -16.64 -1.89 17.94
N PHE A 456 -15.62 -2.52 17.36
CA PHE A 456 -15.64 -3.05 16.00
C PHE A 456 -15.64 -4.57 16.03
N PRO A 457 -16.37 -5.22 15.11
CA PRO A 457 -16.34 -6.67 15.00
C PRO A 457 -15.04 -7.16 14.34
N LYS A 458 -14.67 -8.40 14.65
CA LYS A 458 -13.42 -9.02 14.20
C LYS A 458 -13.48 -9.64 12.79
N GLY A 459 -14.65 -9.62 12.14
CA GLY A 459 -14.88 -10.29 10.84
C GLY A 459 -14.03 -9.78 9.68
N SER A 460 -13.46 -8.56 9.79
CA SER A 460 -12.49 -8.06 8.83
C SER A 460 -11.13 -8.77 8.89
N TYR A 461 -10.82 -9.46 9.99
CA TYR A 461 -9.58 -10.19 10.24
C TYR A 461 -9.76 -11.70 10.42
N LEU A 462 -10.98 -12.18 10.62
CA LEU A 462 -11.28 -13.57 10.91
C LEU A 462 -12.32 -14.11 9.94
N ALA A 463 -12.25 -15.41 9.68
CA ALA A 463 -13.31 -16.17 9.02
C ALA A 463 -13.61 -17.42 9.84
N PRO A 464 -14.89 -17.73 10.10
CA PRO A 464 -15.26 -19.00 10.68
C PRO A 464 -14.72 -20.15 9.81
N LEU A 465 -14.09 -21.14 10.43
CA LEU A 465 -13.50 -22.28 9.74
C LEU A 465 -14.49 -23.03 8.82
N PRO A 466 -15.78 -23.21 9.19
CA PRO A 466 -16.78 -23.82 8.31
C PRO A 466 -17.09 -22.99 7.05
N ASP A 467 -16.90 -21.67 7.10
CA ASP A 467 -17.20 -20.76 5.98
C ASP A 467 -16.00 -20.58 5.03
N MET A 468 -14.84 -21.14 5.40
CA MET A 468 -13.70 -21.24 4.50
C MET A 468 -14.03 -22.21 3.35
N PRO A 469 -13.67 -21.88 2.10
CA PRO A 469 -13.79 -22.79 0.97
C PRO A 469 -13.11 -24.12 1.27
N SER A 470 -13.74 -25.26 0.94
CA SER A 470 -13.28 -26.61 1.32
C SER A 470 -11.82 -26.88 0.96
N TRP A 471 -11.42 -26.51 -0.25
CA TRP A 471 -10.06 -26.60 -0.78
C TRP A 471 -9.02 -25.65 -0.17
N LEU A 472 -9.45 -24.64 0.60
CA LEU A 472 -8.58 -23.71 1.32
C LEU A 472 -8.69 -23.84 2.85
N ARG A 473 -9.53 -24.76 3.31
CA ARG A 473 -9.73 -25.03 4.72
C ARG A 473 -8.56 -25.89 5.23
N PRO A 474 -7.85 -25.46 6.28
CA PRO A 474 -6.82 -26.29 6.91
C PRO A 474 -7.39 -27.62 7.41
N GLU A 475 -6.77 -28.75 7.02
CA GLU A 475 -7.29 -30.09 7.35
C GLU A 475 -6.99 -30.53 8.80
N THR A 476 -5.94 -29.99 9.43
CA THR A 476 -5.57 -30.27 10.83
C THR A 476 -4.85 -29.07 11.48
N PRO A 477 -5.53 -27.94 11.70
CA PRO A 477 -4.89 -26.76 12.25
C PRO A 477 -4.52 -26.93 13.73
N ALA A 478 -3.35 -26.42 14.10
CA ALA A 478 -3.00 -26.20 15.50
C ALA A 478 -4.02 -25.25 16.14
N ARG A 479 -4.25 -25.40 17.44
CA ARG A 479 -5.11 -24.48 18.20
C ARG A 479 -4.24 -23.40 18.80
N ALA A 480 -4.53 -22.15 18.45
CA ALA A 480 -3.87 -21.02 19.10
C ALA A 480 -4.18 -21.07 20.61
N SER A 481 -3.14 -20.87 21.43
CA SER A 481 -3.29 -20.87 22.87
C SER A 481 -4.32 -19.83 23.30
N ALA A 482 -5.31 -20.25 24.11
CA ALA A 482 -6.26 -19.34 24.74
C ALA A 482 -5.69 -18.65 26.00
N ASN A 483 -4.45 -18.97 26.39
CA ASN A 483 -3.82 -18.38 27.57
C ASN A 483 -3.38 -16.96 27.25
N GLU A 484 -4.08 -16.01 27.87
CA GLU A 484 -3.80 -14.59 27.73
C GLU A 484 -3.06 -14.04 28.95
N PRO A 485 -1.96 -13.29 28.77
CA PRO A 485 -1.33 -12.58 29.90
C PRO A 485 -2.30 -11.52 30.44
N GLU A 486 -2.19 -11.13 31.71
CA GLU A 486 -3.08 -10.13 32.33
C GLU A 486 -3.10 -8.82 31.52
N LYS A 487 -1.91 -8.33 31.12
CA LYS A 487 -1.73 -7.12 30.31
C LYS A 487 -1.13 -7.46 28.95
N CYS A 488 -1.62 -6.79 27.90
CA CYS A 488 -1.12 -7.01 26.54
C CYS A 488 0.23 -6.37 26.24
N TRP A 489 0.64 -5.35 26.99
CA TRP A 489 1.94 -4.71 26.86
C TRP A 489 2.32 -4.04 28.18
N PRO A 490 3.64 -3.92 28.46
CA PRO A 490 4.11 -3.11 29.57
C PRO A 490 3.81 -1.62 29.33
N GLY A 491 3.50 -0.89 30.41
CA GLY A 491 3.29 0.56 30.35
C GLY A 491 2.05 1.01 29.58
N LYS A 492 2.08 2.25 29.07
CA LYS A 492 1.00 2.85 28.29
C LYS A 492 1.36 2.82 26.81
N TRP A 493 0.70 1.95 26.04
CA TRP A 493 0.61 2.14 24.60
C TRP A 493 -0.65 2.97 24.31
N MET A 494 -0.45 4.27 24.12
CA MET A 494 -1.54 5.25 24.09
C MET A 494 -2.62 4.89 23.06
N GLN A 495 -3.86 4.79 23.55
CA GLN A 495 -5.03 4.92 22.70
C GLN A 495 -5.26 6.42 22.52
N THR A 496 -5.33 6.91 21.28
CA THR A 496 -5.53 8.33 21.02
C THR A 496 -6.83 8.78 21.70
N ARG A 497 -6.75 9.72 22.64
CA ARG A 497 -7.92 10.36 23.24
C ARG A 497 -8.70 11.10 22.17
#